data_AF-A0A3B8ZAH2-F1
#
_entry.id   AF-A0A3B8ZAH2-F1
#
_cell.length_a   1.000
_cell.length_b   1.000
_cell.length_c   1.000
_cell.angle_alpha   90.00
_cell.angle_beta   90.00
_cell.angle_gamma   90.00
#
_symmetry.space_group_name_H-M   'P 1'
#
loop_
_entity.id
_entity.type
_entity.pdbx_description
1 polymer ?
#
loop_
_entity_poly.entity_id
_entity_poly.type
_entity_poly.pdbx_seq_one_letter_code
_entity_poly.pdbx_strand_id
1 'polypeptide(L)' 'MNFVTNFQRSLECRKRAHDLIPGGCHTYAKGDDQYPQLSPGFVTRGLGCHVWDVD' A
#
# COMPACT_ATOMS: atom_id res chain seq x y z
N MET A 1 -16.62 7.92 -12.77
CA MET A 1 -15.44 7.16 -12.34
C MET A 1 -15.47 7.10 -10.82
N ASN A 2 -15.53 5.91 -10.22
CA ASN A 2 -15.47 5.79 -8.77
C ASN A 2 -13.99 5.73 -8.37
N PHE A 3 -13.55 6.69 -7.56
CA PHE A 3 -12.21 6.68 -7.00
C PHE A 3 -12.20 5.82 -5.73
N VAL A 4 -11.07 5.16 -5.47
CA VAL A 4 -10.83 4.47 -4.20
C VAL A 4 -10.60 5.54 -3.12
N THR A 5 -11.32 5.44 -2.01
CA THR A 5 -11.28 6.42 -0.91
C THR A 5 -10.99 5.81 0.46
N ASN A 6 -10.99 4.47 0.57
CA ASN A 6 -10.68 3.76 1.80
C ASN A 6 -9.33 3.05 1.67
N PHE A 7 -8.47 3.22 2.67
CA PHE A 7 -7.14 2.61 2.76
C PHE A 7 -6.83 2.14 4.20
N GLN A 8 -7.85 1.93 5.04
CA GLN A 8 -7.66 1.69 6.47
C GLN A 8 -6.79 0.46 6.75
N ARG A 9 -7.06 -0.67 6.08
CA ARG A 9 -6.26 -1.89 6.23
C ARG A 9 -4.87 -1.72 5.65
N SER A 10 -4.74 -0.97 4.56
CA SER A 10 -3.43 -0.59 4.01
C SER A 10 -2.58 0.19 5.02
N LEU A 11 -3.20 1.13 5.76
CA LEU A 11 -2.54 1.90 6.82
C LEU A 11 -2.13 1.02 8.02
N GLU A 12 -2.96 0.04 8.40
CA GLU A 12 -2.61 -0.93 9.44
C GLU A 12 -1.42 -1.82 9.03
N CYS A 13 -1.42 -2.31 7.80
CA CYS A 13 -0.28 -3.04 7.23
C CYS A 13 0.99 -2.18 7.20
N ARG A 14 0.89 -0.88 6.88
CA ARG A 14 2.03 0.05 6.86
C ARG A 14 2.68 0.16 8.24
N LYS A 15 1.89 0.31 9.30
CA LYS A 15 2.40 0.35 10.68
C LYS A 15 3.19 -0.92 11.00
N ARG A 16 2.60 -2.09 10.72
CA ARG A 16 3.26 -3.38 10.92
C ARG A 16 4.53 -3.54 10.08
N ALA A 17 4.55 -3.01 8.86
CA ALA A 17 5.72 -3.05 8.00
C ALA A 17 6.87 -2.23 8.57
N HIS A 18 6.61 -1.03 9.12
CA HIS A 18 7.63 -0.21 9.79
C HIS A 18 8.22 -0.87 11.03
N ASP A 19 7.44 -1.66 11.76
CA ASP A 19 7.93 -2.42 12.92
C ASP A 19 8.92 -3.54 12.53
N LEU A 20 8.82 -4.04 11.29
CA LEU A 20 9.53 -5.25 10.84
C LEU A 20 10.59 -4.99 9.77
N ILE A 21 10.43 -3.92 8.99
CA ILE A 21 11.23 -3.59 7.81
C ILE A 21 11.74 -2.17 7.98
N PRO A 22 13.07 -1.92 7.93
CA PRO A 22 13.61 -0.57 7.94
C PRO A 22 12.99 0.28 6.82
N GLY A 23 12.35 1.39 7.19
CA GLY A 23 11.64 2.26 6.25
C GLY A 23 10.32 1.70 5.71
N GLY A 24 9.80 0.60 6.27
CA GLY A 24 8.46 0.08 5.99
C GLY A 24 8.29 -0.57 4.61
N CYS A 25 9.35 -0.73 3.83
CA CYS A 25 9.30 -1.29 2.48
C CYS A 25 10.64 -1.89 2.03
N HIS A 26 10.60 -2.79 1.04
CA HIS A 26 11.81 -3.43 0.49
C HIS A 26 12.47 -2.64 -0.66
N THR A 27 11.79 -1.64 -1.20
CA THR A 27 12.25 -0.87 -2.37
C THR A 27 11.97 0.60 -2.14
N TYR A 28 12.96 1.46 -2.36
CA TYR A 28 12.86 2.90 -2.08
C TYR A 28 11.63 3.57 -2.74
N ALA A 29 11.26 3.16 -3.95
CA ALA A 29 10.07 3.67 -4.64
C ALA A 29 8.73 3.41 -3.90
N LYS A 30 8.72 2.55 -2.88
CA LYS A 30 7.57 2.28 -2.00
C LYS A 30 7.71 2.92 -0.62
N GLY A 31 8.74 3.73 -0.39
CA GLY A 31 8.94 4.48 0.85
C GLY A 31 7.87 5.54 1.02
N ASP A 32 7.60 5.92 2.27
CA ASP A 32 6.55 6.89 2.63
C ASP A 32 6.74 8.27 1.97
N ASP A 33 7.97 8.61 1.61
CA ASP A 33 8.34 9.86 0.94
C ASP A 33 8.23 9.79 -0.59
N GLN A 34 8.23 8.59 -1.17
CA GLN A 34 8.18 8.36 -2.62
C GLN A 34 6.80 7.89 -3.10
N TYR A 35 6.10 7.09 -2.28
CA TYR A 35 4.86 6.44 -2.69
C TYR A 35 3.63 7.36 -2.46
N PRO A 36 2.63 7.39 -3.36
CA PRO A 36 1.51 8.30 -3.21
C PRO A 36 0.70 8.01 -1.94
N GLN A 37 0.37 9.05 -1.18
CA GLN A 37 -0.36 8.91 0.08
C GLN A 37 -1.76 8.30 -0.12
N LEU A 38 -2.46 8.72 -1.17
CA LEU A 38 -3.81 8.23 -1.54
C LEU A 38 -3.71 7.07 -2.53
N SER A 39 -2.93 6.05 -2.17
CA SER A 39 -2.79 4.84 -2.97
C SER A 39 -2.67 3.60 -2.10
N PRO A 40 -3.04 2.42 -2.62
CA PRO A 40 -2.93 1.19 -1.87
C PRO A 40 -1.47 0.76 -1.75
N GLY A 41 -0.93 0.79 -0.53
CA GLY A 41 0.45 0.36 -0.26
C GLY A 41 0.64 -1.15 -0.29
N PHE A 42 -0.46 -1.91 -0.19
CA PHE A 42 -0.47 -3.37 -0.09
C PHE A 42 -1.56 -3.94 -1.01
N VAL A 43 -1.23 -5.03 -1.70
CA VAL A 43 -2.11 -5.71 -2.66
C VAL A 43 -2.35 -7.15 -2.26
N THR A 44 -3.57 -7.64 -2.45
CA THR A 44 -3.95 -9.04 -2.13
C THR A 44 -3.97 -9.93 -3.36
N ARG A 45 -4.33 -9.36 -4.53
CA ARG A 45 -4.48 -10.11 -5.78
C ARG A 45 -4.28 -9.23 -7.01
N GLY A 46 -3.85 -9.84 -8.11
CA GLY A 46 -3.89 -9.25 -9.45
C GLY A 46 -4.57 -10.17 -10.47
N LEU A 47 -5.22 -9.59 -11.48
CA LEU A 47 -5.82 -10.28 -12.63
C LEU A 47 -5.78 -9.37 -13.86
N GLY A 48 -4.98 -9.74 -14.86
CA GLY A 48 -4.79 -8.91 -16.05
C GLY A 48 -4.27 -7.52 -15.70
N CYS A 49 -4.98 -6.46 -16.12
CA CYS A 49 -4.66 -5.07 -15.81
C CYS A 49 -5.28 -4.55 -14.50
N HIS A 50 -5.87 -5.44 -13.68
CA HIS A 50 -6.53 -5.07 -12.42
C HIS A 50 -5.79 -5.62 -11.21
N VAL A 51 -5.80 -4.84 -10.13
CA VAL A 51 -5.29 -5.22 -8.82
C VAL A 51 -6.32 -4.91 -7.74
N TRP A 52 -6.29 -5.70 -6.67
CA TRP A 52 -7.09 -5.48 -5.47
C TRP A 52 -6.13 -5.19 -4.32
N ASP A 53 -6.43 -4.14 -3.59
CA ASP A 53 -5.72 -3.83 -2.36
C ASP A 53 -6.21 -4.73 -1.22
N VAL A 54 -5.85 -4.38 0.01
CA VAL A 54 -6.23 -5.11 1.22
C VAL A 54 -7.56 -4.63 1.81
N ASP A 55 -8.14 -3.59 1.23
CA ASP A 55 -9.37 -2.94 1.68
C ASP A 55 -10.61 -3.56 0.98
#